data_AF-A0A143G8I2-F1
#
_entry.id   AF-A0A143G8I2-F1
#
_cell.length_a   1.000
_cell.length_b   1.000
_cell.length_c   1.000
_cell.angle_alpha   90.00
_cell.angle_beta   90.00
_cell.angle_gamma   90.00
#
_symmetry.space_group_name_H-M   'P 1'
#
loop_
_entity.id
_entity.type
_entity.pdbx_description
1 polymer ?
#
loop_
_entity_poly.entity_id
_entity_poly.type
_entity_poly.pdbx_seq_one_letter_code
_entity_poly.pdbx_strand_id
1 'polypeptide(L)'
;MSDYNHIAFIAEFENLLSSMGFQLKKIFDDSNKGGRFFFKGQKNKAAGRYKYVEASLTKSGNPMIMWTLFEIKGKDGKVTSGSVTDYFWYVPADGIALTKRNDENIKEYEKNQNLKREAEKNLQKMLSKKAQSEYLDLIDKSRNPDTNRYLKRKNVKASRGVYLVRKDFKVGSHYNQFKKSESDYDFYYIKKDDLIAPAMNLDLEFVTYQRTTPDGGKYQRIDISTVGAFHCIGVWRKNTVRIYLVEGYATGYTLYRVTDGVVFVCFDVNNIGVLAKQLSERFPFIEFIICTDNDRKKTTKVGLFKGFEYSYRYNKPFIFPKFPSGAEYDDLSDWNDLATVELDSDILIMLEKQISYFHLKGKNHCIRIAAKEYGISDKDLILHKRNDEELFKTLELIDD
;
A
#
# COMPACT_ATOMS: atom_id res chain seq x y z
N MET A 1 10.70 -42.57 -15.68
CA MET A 1 10.85 -41.18 -15.20
C MET A 1 9.55 -40.80 -14.55
N SER A 2 9.53 -40.70 -13.22
CA SER A 2 8.35 -40.26 -12.46
C SER A 2 7.99 -38.82 -12.86
N ASP A 3 6.89 -38.62 -13.59
CA ASP A 3 6.40 -37.29 -13.92
C ASP A 3 5.92 -36.58 -12.65
N TYR A 4 6.56 -35.44 -12.33
CA TYR A 4 6.15 -34.58 -11.23
C TYR A 4 4.70 -34.12 -11.43
N ASN A 5 3.79 -34.65 -10.61
CA ASN A 5 2.41 -34.19 -10.59
C ASN A 5 2.25 -33.01 -9.62
N HIS A 6 2.33 -31.80 -10.17
CA HIS A 6 2.25 -30.55 -9.41
C HIS A 6 0.96 -30.42 -8.60
N ILE A 7 -0.18 -30.83 -9.17
CA ILE A 7 -1.48 -30.77 -8.51
C ILE A 7 -1.53 -31.74 -7.32
N ALA A 8 -1.03 -32.96 -7.50
CA ALA A 8 -0.96 -33.94 -6.41
C ALA A 8 -0.06 -33.47 -5.27
N PHE A 9 1.10 -32.89 -5.58
CA PHE A 9 2.02 -32.35 -4.57
C PHE A 9 1.40 -31.22 -3.75
N ILE A 10 0.66 -30.30 -4.39
CA ILE A 10 -0.09 -29.25 -3.68
C ILE A 10 -1.18 -29.88 -2.81
N ALA A 11 -1.93 -30.85 -3.32
CA ALA A 11 -2.98 -31.52 -2.56
C ALA A 11 -2.44 -32.25 -1.32
N GLU A 12 -1.27 -32.89 -1.41
CA GLU A 12 -0.58 -33.49 -0.27
C GLU A 12 -0.21 -32.45 0.79
N PHE A 13 0.30 -31.28 0.38
CA PHE A 13 0.57 -30.19 1.31
C PHE A 13 -0.71 -29.63 1.95
N GLU A 14 -1.79 -29.47 1.19
CA GLU A 14 -3.09 -29.06 1.74
C GLU A 14 -3.62 -30.10 2.74
N ASN A 15 -3.41 -31.39 2.50
CA ASN A 15 -3.74 -32.48 3.44
C ASN A 15 -2.90 -32.40 4.73
N LEU A 16 -1.60 -32.08 4.62
CA LEU A 16 -0.74 -31.83 5.78
C LEU A 16 -1.27 -30.64 6.60
N LEU A 17 -1.57 -29.51 5.96
CA LEU A 17 -2.17 -28.37 6.67
C LEU A 17 -3.50 -28.76 7.33
N SER A 18 -4.33 -29.51 6.62
CA SER A 18 -5.62 -30.00 7.11
C SER A 18 -5.50 -30.89 8.35
N SER A 19 -4.52 -31.81 8.38
CA SER A 19 -4.27 -32.70 9.52
C SER A 19 -3.75 -31.95 10.74
N MET A 20 -3.04 -30.84 10.53
CA MET A 20 -2.59 -29.93 11.58
C MET A 20 -3.66 -28.92 12.05
N GLY A 21 -4.89 -29.02 11.53
CA GLY A 21 -5.99 -28.12 11.92
C GLY A 21 -6.01 -26.78 11.18
N PHE A 22 -5.31 -26.67 10.05
CA PHE A 22 -5.26 -25.48 9.20
C PHE A 22 -6.04 -25.65 7.89
N GLN A 23 -6.27 -24.54 7.20
CA GLN A 23 -6.93 -24.50 5.89
C GLN A 23 -6.44 -23.32 5.04
N LEU A 24 -6.50 -23.49 3.71
CA LEU A 24 -6.40 -22.38 2.77
C LEU A 24 -7.78 -21.76 2.53
N LYS A 25 -7.83 -20.43 2.39
CA LYS A 25 -9.07 -19.70 2.05
C LYS A 25 -9.19 -19.33 0.58
N LYS A 26 -8.09 -19.45 -0.14
CA LYS A 26 -7.96 -19.20 -1.58
C LYS A 26 -7.24 -20.40 -2.16
N ILE A 27 -7.34 -20.55 -3.48
CA ILE A 27 -6.53 -21.51 -4.24
C ILE A 27 -5.05 -21.28 -3.91
N PHE A 28 -4.27 -22.37 -3.86
CA PHE A 28 -2.84 -22.31 -3.62
C PHE A 28 -2.14 -21.35 -4.61
N ASP A 29 -1.35 -20.42 -4.08
CA ASP A 29 -0.54 -19.48 -4.88
C ASP A 29 0.87 -20.06 -5.04
N ASP A 30 1.10 -20.70 -6.19
CA ASP A 30 2.38 -21.29 -6.59
C ASP A 30 3.38 -20.27 -7.15
N SER A 31 3.05 -18.98 -7.13
CA SER A 31 4.00 -17.92 -7.48
C SER A 31 5.05 -17.72 -6.38
N ASN A 32 6.09 -16.94 -6.71
CA ASN A 32 7.13 -16.56 -5.74
C ASN A 32 6.62 -15.73 -4.54
N LYS A 33 5.37 -15.24 -4.58
CA LYS A 33 4.72 -14.52 -3.48
C LYS A 33 4.20 -15.47 -2.42
N GLY A 34 3.69 -16.64 -2.83
CA GLY A 34 3.03 -17.59 -1.94
C GLY A 34 1.73 -17.05 -1.33
N GLY A 35 1.23 -17.74 -0.30
CA GLY A 35 -0.07 -17.42 0.30
C GLY A 35 -0.08 -17.53 1.83
N ARG A 36 -1.29 -17.47 2.40
CA ARG A 36 -1.56 -17.62 3.83
C ARG A 36 -2.49 -18.78 4.09
N PHE A 37 -2.28 -19.46 5.21
CA PHE A 37 -3.17 -20.47 5.75
C PHE A 37 -3.70 -20.06 7.12
N PHE A 38 -4.85 -20.61 7.50
CA PHE A 38 -5.67 -20.13 8.62
C PHE A 38 -6.08 -21.29 9.52
N PHE A 39 -6.36 -21.02 10.79
CA PHE A 39 -6.99 -22.02 11.67
C PHE A 39 -8.36 -22.42 11.12
N LYS A 40 -8.65 -23.73 11.12
CA LYS A 40 -10.00 -24.24 10.81
C LYS A 40 -11.02 -23.62 11.77
N GLY A 41 -12.16 -23.21 11.23
CA GLY A 41 -13.24 -22.57 12.01
C GLY A 41 -13.04 -21.10 12.37
N GLN A 42 -11.90 -20.46 12.08
CA GLN A 42 -11.67 -19.04 12.40
C GLN A 42 -11.78 -18.11 11.19
N LYS A 43 -12.63 -17.08 11.30
CA LYS A 43 -12.97 -16.21 10.16
C LYS A 43 -11.83 -15.35 9.64
N ASN A 44 -10.81 -14.94 10.43
CA ASN A 44 -9.79 -13.97 9.95
C ASN A 44 -8.38 -14.04 10.57
N LYS A 45 -8.07 -15.02 11.43
CA LYS A 45 -6.72 -15.15 12.02
C LYS A 45 -5.83 -16.05 11.16
N ALA A 46 -4.85 -15.46 10.48
CA ALA A 46 -3.84 -16.25 9.75
C ALA A 46 -2.99 -17.04 10.76
N ALA A 47 -2.86 -18.33 10.52
CA ALA A 47 -1.99 -19.21 11.32
C ALA A 47 -0.55 -19.14 10.81
N GLY A 48 -0.37 -18.87 9.52
CA GLY A 48 0.94 -18.76 8.90
C GLY A 48 0.91 -18.38 7.44
N ARG A 49 2.06 -18.53 6.79
CA ARG A 49 2.29 -18.30 5.36
C ARG A 49 3.00 -19.48 4.72
N TYR A 50 2.84 -19.64 3.42
CA TYR A 50 3.61 -20.59 2.62
C TYR A 50 4.19 -19.90 1.39
N LYS A 51 5.24 -20.49 0.83
CA LYS A 51 5.87 -20.09 -0.43
C LYS A 51 6.32 -21.34 -1.17
N TYR A 52 5.88 -21.47 -2.41
CA TYR A 52 6.39 -22.50 -3.31
C TYR A 52 7.78 -22.14 -3.81
N VAL A 53 8.66 -23.13 -3.84
CA VAL A 53 10.02 -23.03 -4.38
C VAL A 53 10.15 -24.10 -5.44
N GLU A 54 10.32 -23.65 -6.67
CA GLU A 54 10.45 -24.55 -7.82
C GLU A 54 11.74 -25.36 -7.77
N ALA A 55 11.70 -26.55 -8.36
CA ALA A 55 12.82 -27.49 -8.53
C ALA A 55 14.15 -26.82 -8.94
N SER A 56 14.10 -25.86 -9.87
CA SER A 56 15.28 -25.18 -10.40
C SER A 56 16.00 -24.30 -9.37
N LEU A 57 15.29 -23.85 -8.34
CA LEU A 57 15.81 -22.99 -7.28
C LEU A 57 16.33 -23.79 -6.07
N THR A 58 16.14 -25.11 -6.05
CA THR A 58 16.59 -25.97 -4.95
C THR A 58 17.87 -26.70 -5.33
N LYS A 59 18.75 -26.92 -4.34
CA LYS A 59 20.00 -27.68 -4.57
C LYS A 59 19.72 -29.14 -4.95
N SER A 60 18.61 -29.70 -4.45
CA SER A 60 18.19 -31.09 -4.69
C SER A 60 17.53 -31.31 -6.04
N GLY A 61 17.13 -30.26 -6.76
CA GLY A 61 16.35 -30.40 -8.00
C GLY A 61 14.88 -30.77 -7.77
N ASN A 62 14.44 -30.96 -6.52
CA ASN A 62 13.05 -31.23 -6.18
C ASN A 62 12.36 -29.95 -5.70
N PRO A 63 11.10 -29.68 -6.09
CA PRO A 63 10.37 -28.54 -5.58
C PRO A 63 10.07 -28.73 -4.09
N MET A 64 9.88 -27.61 -3.40
CA MET A 64 9.47 -27.60 -2.00
C MET A 64 8.43 -26.52 -1.73
N ILE A 65 7.63 -26.71 -0.68
CA ILE A 65 6.80 -25.67 -0.11
C ILE A 65 7.40 -25.30 1.24
N MET A 66 7.96 -24.11 1.32
CA MET A 66 8.41 -23.52 2.58
C MET A 66 7.18 -22.93 3.28
N TRP A 67 6.93 -23.29 4.53
CA TRP A 67 5.80 -22.74 5.28
C TRP A 67 6.22 -22.34 6.69
N THR A 68 5.62 -21.26 7.18
CA THR A 68 5.96 -20.63 8.46
C THR A 68 4.71 -20.44 9.28
N LEU A 69 4.67 -21.01 10.48
CA LEU A 69 3.73 -20.65 11.53
C LEU A 69 4.12 -19.32 12.16
N PHE A 70 3.14 -18.45 12.32
CA PHE A 70 3.33 -17.19 13.03
C PHE A 70 3.39 -17.41 14.53
N GLU A 71 4.13 -16.54 15.20
CA GLU A 71 4.20 -16.49 16.66
C GLU A 71 2.81 -16.29 17.27
N ILE A 72 2.46 -17.09 18.26
CA ILE A 72 1.20 -16.98 18.99
C ILE A 72 1.48 -16.32 20.34
N LYS A 73 0.87 -15.15 20.54
CA LYS A 73 0.87 -14.45 21.83
C LYS A 73 -0.43 -14.71 22.60
N GLY A 74 -0.30 -14.92 23.91
CA GLY A 74 -1.40 -14.95 24.85
C GLY A 74 -2.07 -13.58 24.98
N LYS A 75 -3.20 -13.52 25.70
CA LYS A 75 -3.92 -12.25 25.96
C LYS A 75 -3.10 -11.25 26.77
N ASP A 76 -2.10 -11.73 27.50
CA ASP A 76 -1.12 -10.98 28.27
C ASP A 76 0.08 -10.50 27.43
N GLY A 77 0.09 -10.78 26.13
CA GLY A 77 1.17 -10.42 25.21
C GLY A 77 2.41 -11.32 25.30
N LYS A 78 2.44 -12.32 26.19
CA LYS A 78 3.55 -13.28 26.27
C LYS A 78 3.47 -14.28 25.13
N VAL A 79 4.64 -14.63 24.59
CA VAL A 79 4.76 -15.64 23.54
C VAL A 79 4.42 -17.00 24.12
N THR A 80 3.29 -17.56 23.67
CA THR A 80 2.86 -18.92 24.02
C THR A 80 3.43 -19.96 23.06
N SER A 81 3.79 -19.54 21.84
CA SER A 81 4.47 -20.38 20.85
C SER A 81 5.26 -19.50 19.89
N GLY A 82 6.54 -19.82 19.67
CA GLY A 82 7.41 -19.08 18.76
C GLY A 82 7.08 -19.31 17.28
N SER A 83 7.63 -18.49 16.40
CA SER A 83 7.53 -18.75 14.95
C SER A 83 8.33 -19.99 14.58
N VAL A 84 7.74 -20.88 13.79
CA VAL A 84 8.38 -22.11 13.30
C VAL A 84 8.28 -22.14 11.78
N THR A 85 9.40 -22.39 11.10
CA THR A 85 9.44 -22.60 9.64
C THR A 85 9.86 -24.02 9.34
N ASP A 86 9.15 -24.65 8.42
CA ASP A 86 9.41 -26.02 7.97
C ASP A 86 9.25 -26.14 6.45
N TYR A 87 9.67 -27.27 5.89
CA TYR A 87 9.80 -27.49 4.44
C TYR A 87 9.09 -28.79 4.04
N PHE A 88 8.07 -28.67 3.21
CA PHE A 88 7.42 -29.82 2.59
C PHE A 88 8.10 -30.10 1.25
N TRP A 89 8.91 -31.15 1.20
CA TRP A 89 9.68 -31.53 0.02
C TRP A 89 8.93 -32.51 -0.86
N TYR A 90 9.03 -32.34 -2.18
CA TYR A 90 8.64 -33.40 -3.09
C TYR A 90 9.67 -34.55 -3.02
N VAL A 91 9.16 -35.77 -2.83
CA VAL A 91 9.96 -36.99 -2.81
C VAL A 91 9.54 -37.85 -4.01
N PRO A 92 10.41 -38.00 -5.04
CA PRO A 92 10.14 -38.86 -6.19
C PRO A 92 9.98 -40.33 -5.77
N ALA A 93 9.04 -41.05 -6.40
CA ALA A 93 8.74 -42.45 -6.07
C ALA A 93 9.91 -43.41 -6.37
N ASP A 94 10.78 -43.05 -7.32
CA ASP A 94 11.97 -43.80 -7.72
C ASP A 94 13.25 -43.34 -6.99
N GLY A 95 13.16 -42.36 -6.08
CA GLY A 95 14.30 -41.81 -5.34
C GLY A 95 15.28 -41.00 -6.20
N ILE A 96 15.01 -40.86 -7.51
CA ILE A 96 15.82 -40.09 -8.44
C ILE A 96 15.31 -38.65 -8.43
N ALA A 97 16.14 -37.72 -8.00
CA ALA A 97 15.83 -36.29 -8.07
C ALA A 97 15.36 -35.90 -9.49
N LEU A 98 14.32 -35.07 -9.57
CA LEU A 98 13.89 -34.52 -10.85
C LEU A 98 15.10 -33.90 -11.53
N THR A 99 15.34 -34.25 -12.80
CA THR A 99 16.40 -33.63 -13.58
C THR A 99 16.23 -32.11 -13.47
N LYS A 100 17.31 -31.39 -13.10
CA LYS A 100 17.31 -29.92 -13.09
C LYS A 100 16.69 -29.47 -14.41
N ARG A 101 15.56 -28.76 -14.36
CA ARG A 101 14.84 -28.30 -15.55
C ARG A 101 15.85 -27.67 -16.52
N ASN A 102 15.90 -28.17 -17.76
CA ASN A 102 16.70 -27.59 -18.83
C ASN A 102 16.37 -26.09 -18.99
N ASP A 103 17.35 -25.28 -19.40
CA ASP A 103 17.23 -23.82 -19.61
C ASP A 103 16.03 -23.42 -20.49
N GLU A 104 15.58 -24.31 -21.38
CA GLU A 104 14.39 -24.14 -22.22
C GLU A 104 13.09 -24.00 -21.40
N ASN A 105 12.95 -24.74 -20.30
CA ASN A 105 11.78 -24.67 -19.42
C ASN A 105 11.75 -23.38 -18.57
N ILE A 106 12.94 -22.83 -18.22
CA ILE A 106 13.04 -21.52 -17.54
C ILE A 106 12.62 -20.42 -18.51
N LYS A 107 13.12 -20.46 -19.76
CA LYS A 107 12.73 -19.51 -20.81
C LYS A 107 11.24 -19.57 -21.11
N GLU A 108 10.64 -20.77 -21.15
CA GLU A 108 9.20 -20.93 -21.35
C GLU A 108 8.39 -20.40 -20.16
N TYR A 109 8.83 -20.65 -18.92
CA TYR A 109 8.21 -20.09 -17.72
C TYR A 109 8.27 -18.55 -17.73
N GLU A 110 9.44 -17.97 -17.97
CA GLU A 110 9.62 -16.52 -18.06
C GLU A 110 8.78 -15.92 -19.17
N LYS A 111 8.70 -16.58 -20.33
CA LYS A 111 7.79 -16.22 -21.43
C LYS A 111 6.34 -16.23 -20.97
N ASN A 112 5.88 -17.28 -20.30
CA ASN A 112 4.51 -17.39 -19.79
C ASN A 112 4.20 -16.33 -18.72
N GLN A 113 5.14 -16.02 -17.84
CA GLN A 113 5.00 -14.94 -16.86
C GLN A 113 4.93 -13.58 -17.55
N ASN A 114 5.74 -13.34 -18.57
CA ASN A 114 5.69 -12.10 -19.34
C ASN A 114 4.38 -11.96 -20.11
N LEU A 115 3.87 -13.03 -20.73
CA LEU A 115 2.56 -13.05 -21.37
C LEU A 115 1.43 -12.72 -20.38
N LYS A 116 1.46 -13.30 -19.17
CA LYS A 116 0.49 -12.98 -18.11
C LYS A 116 0.58 -11.51 -17.68
N ARG A 117 1.78 -10.98 -17.48
CA ARG A 117 1.99 -9.56 -17.13
C ARG A 117 1.51 -8.62 -18.24
N GLU A 118 1.74 -8.99 -19.49
CA GLU A 118 1.28 -8.21 -20.65
C GLU A 118 -0.24 -8.24 -20.77
N ALA A 119 -0.87 -9.41 -20.59
CA ALA A 119 -2.31 -9.56 -20.56
C ALA A 119 -2.95 -8.72 -19.43
N GLU A 120 -2.38 -8.75 -18.22
CA GLU A 120 -2.84 -7.92 -17.10
C GLU A 120 -2.67 -6.43 -17.40
N LYS A 121 -1.53 -6.02 -17.98
CA LYS A 121 -1.30 -4.62 -18.39
C LYS A 121 -2.33 -4.15 -19.43
N ASN A 122 -2.67 -5.01 -20.39
CA ASN A 122 -3.67 -4.70 -21.41
C ASN A 122 -5.08 -4.64 -20.81
N LEU A 123 -5.40 -5.52 -19.86
CA LEU A 123 -6.64 -5.46 -19.08
C LEU A 123 -6.75 -4.15 -18.30
N GLN A 124 -5.72 -3.77 -17.54
CA GLN A 124 -5.70 -2.52 -16.77
C GLN A 124 -5.88 -1.29 -17.67
N LYS A 125 -5.25 -1.26 -18.86
CA LYS A 125 -5.46 -0.19 -19.85
C LYS A 125 -6.91 -0.13 -20.35
N MET A 126 -7.51 -1.29 -20.65
CA MET A 126 -8.90 -1.36 -21.11
C MET A 126 -9.88 -0.90 -20.02
N LEU A 127 -9.67 -1.36 -18.78
CA LEU A 127 -10.50 -0.94 -17.63
C LEU A 127 -10.32 0.55 -17.32
N SER A 128 -9.10 1.09 -17.45
CA SER A 128 -8.81 2.51 -17.26
C SER A 128 -9.60 3.40 -18.25
N LYS A 129 -9.65 3.04 -19.54
CA LYS A 129 -10.46 3.75 -20.55
C LYS A 129 -11.96 3.72 -20.22
N LYS A 130 -12.45 2.59 -19.72
CA LYS A 130 -13.84 2.47 -19.24
C LYS A 130 -14.08 3.38 -18.04
N ALA A 131 -13.20 3.33 -17.03
CA ALA A 131 -13.29 4.18 -15.85
C ALA A 131 -13.20 5.68 -16.17
N GLN A 132 -12.46 6.07 -17.21
CA GLN A 132 -12.43 7.46 -17.67
C GLN A 132 -13.78 7.89 -18.25
N SER A 133 -14.40 7.03 -19.07
CA SER A 133 -15.73 7.28 -19.64
C SER A 133 -16.79 7.33 -18.55
N GLU A 134 -16.72 6.41 -17.58
CA GLU A 134 -17.54 6.40 -16.36
C GLU A 134 -17.38 7.72 -15.59
N TYR A 135 -16.15 8.14 -15.28
CA TYR A 135 -15.87 9.39 -14.57
C TYR A 135 -16.49 10.60 -15.29
N LEU A 136 -16.27 10.73 -16.60
CA LEU A 136 -16.83 11.83 -17.39
C LEU A 136 -18.37 11.82 -17.44
N ASP A 137 -18.99 10.64 -17.40
CA ASP A 137 -20.44 10.47 -17.31
C ASP A 137 -21.00 10.68 -15.89
N LEU A 138 -20.17 10.70 -14.85
CA LEU A 138 -20.63 10.84 -13.47
C LEU A 138 -20.47 12.26 -12.91
N ILE A 139 -19.47 13.01 -13.38
CA ILE A 139 -19.19 14.34 -12.85
C ILE A 139 -20.34 15.33 -13.11
N ASP A 140 -20.70 16.09 -12.07
CA ASP A 140 -21.52 17.28 -12.19
C ASP A 140 -20.67 18.54 -12.06
N LYS A 141 -20.39 19.20 -13.18
CA LYS A 141 -19.63 20.46 -13.20
C LYS A 141 -20.46 21.68 -12.85
N SER A 142 -21.80 21.56 -12.82
CA SER A 142 -22.71 22.68 -12.55
C SER A 142 -22.92 22.92 -11.06
N ARG A 143 -22.64 21.91 -10.24
CA ARG A 143 -22.86 21.94 -8.80
C ARG A 143 -21.57 22.20 -8.05
N ASN A 144 -21.66 22.99 -6.98
CA ASN A 144 -20.55 23.23 -6.07
C ASN A 144 -20.29 21.98 -5.20
N PRO A 145 -19.13 21.31 -5.34
CA PRO A 145 -18.83 20.12 -4.54
C PRO A 145 -18.59 20.41 -3.07
N ASP A 146 -18.25 21.66 -2.70
CA ASP A 146 -18.04 22.08 -1.30
C ASP A 146 -19.31 21.99 -0.45
N THR A 147 -20.47 21.79 -1.09
CA THR A 147 -21.72 21.47 -0.38
C THR A 147 -21.70 20.10 0.30
N ASN A 148 -20.82 19.19 -0.13
CA ASN A 148 -20.71 17.82 0.38
C ASN A 148 -20.31 17.80 1.86
N ARG A 149 -20.96 16.91 2.63
CA ARG A 149 -20.78 16.77 4.07
C ARG A 149 -19.34 16.42 4.47
N TYR A 150 -18.64 15.59 3.69
CA TYR A 150 -17.26 15.19 3.99
C TYR A 150 -16.32 16.40 3.97
N LEU A 151 -16.39 17.21 2.90
CA LEU A 151 -15.55 18.40 2.74
C LEU A 151 -15.80 19.42 3.85
N LYS A 152 -17.08 19.70 4.16
CA LYS A 152 -17.47 20.56 5.28
C LYS A 152 -16.94 20.07 6.61
N ARG A 153 -17.14 18.79 6.93
CA ARG A 153 -16.68 18.21 8.20
C ARG A 153 -15.16 18.23 8.34
N LYS A 154 -14.44 18.07 7.23
CA LYS A 154 -12.97 18.11 7.20
C LYS A 154 -12.40 19.51 7.01
N ASN A 155 -13.24 20.54 6.93
CA ASN A 155 -12.83 21.94 6.71
C ASN A 155 -11.89 22.13 5.50
N VAL A 156 -12.20 21.43 4.40
CA VAL A 156 -11.45 21.48 3.14
C VAL A 156 -12.42 21.74 1.98
N LYS A 157 -11.89 22.18 0.83
CA LYS A 157 -12.69 22.38 -0.39
C LYS A 157 -12.34 21.35 -1.46
N ALA A 158 -13.16 21.30 -2.50
CA ALA A 158 -12.87 20.55 -3.70
C ALA A 158 -11.78 21.24 -4.54
N SER A 159 -10.75 20.48 -4.86
CA SER A 159 -9.68 20.80 -5.79
C SER A 159 -10.13 20.51 -7.22
N ARG A 160 -9.36 21.00 -8.19
CA ARG A 160 -9.59 20.71 -9.60
C ARG A 160 -9.71 19.20 -9.83
N GLY A 161 -10.81 18.78 -10.45
CA GLY A 161 -11.09 17.38 -10.75
C GLY A 161 -11.95 16.67 -9.69
N VAL A 162 -12.19 17.27 -8.52
CA VAL A 162 -13.11 16.70 -7.53
C VAL A 162 -14.51 17.23 -7.78
N TYR A 163 -15.47 16.34 -8.03
CA TYR A 163 -16.85 16.70 -8.33
C TYR A 163 -17.86 15.84 -7.57
N LEU A 164 -19.09 16.35 -7.47
CA LEU A 164 -20.24 15.55 -7.07
C LEU A 164 -20.66 14.60 -8.19
N VAL A 165 -21.15 13.44 -7.79
CA VAL A 165 -21.76 12.47 -8.70
C VAL A 165 -23.20 12.89 -9.00
N ARG A 166 -23.54 12.95 -10.30
CA ARG A 166 -24.87 13.41 -10.75
C ARG A 166 -25.99 12.36 -10.67
N LYS A 167 -25.65 11.07 -10.64
CA LYS A 167 -26.60 9.95 -10.66
C LYS A 167 -26.04 8.72 -9.95
N ASP A 168 -26.92 7.88 -9.42
CA ASP A 168 -26.53 6.56 -8.93
C ASP A 168 -25.91 5.73 -10.07
N PHE A 169 -24.89 4.96 -9.73
CA PHE A 169 -24.15 4.15 -10.69
C PHE A 169 -23.69 2.84 -10.05
N LYS A 170 -23.73 1.77 -10.84
CA LYS A 170 -23.36 0.42 -10.44
C LYS A 170 -22.50 -0.17 -11.54
N VAL A 171 -21.31 -0.65 -11.18
CA VAL A 171 -20.44 -1.40 -12.08
C VAL A 171 -20.15 -2.77 -11.50
N GLY A 172 -20.29 -3.81 -12.33
CA GLY A 172 -19.90 -5.17 -11.97
C GLY A 172 -18.40 -5.38 -12.14
N SER A 173 -17.80 -6.20 -11.27
CA SER A 173 -16.41 -6.60 -11.42
C SER A 173 -16.20 -7.35 -12.75
N HIS A 174 -15.09 -7.08 -13.43
CA HIS A 174 -14.63 -7.84 -14.58
C HIS A 174 -14.53 -9.34 -14.26
N TYR A 175 -14.14 -9.69 -13.03
CA TYR A 175 -13.94 -11.08 -12.62
C TYR A 175 -15.24 -11.84 -12.36
N ASN A 176 -16.41 -11.18 -12.39
CA ASN A 176 -17.70 -11.87 -12.30
C ASN A 176 -17.91 -12.87 -13.46
N GLN A 177 -17.25 -12.68 -14.61
CA GLN A 177 -17.27 -13.64 -15.72
C GLN A 177 -16.72 -15.03 -15.36
N PHE A 178 -15.93 -15.13 -14.28
CA PHE A 178 -15.37 -16.39 -13.79
C PHE A 178 -16.19 -17.01 -12.66
N LYS A 179 -17.27 -16.36 -12.22
CA LYS A 179 -18.13 -16.81 -11.12
C LYS A 179 -19.34 -17.55 -11.65
N LYS A 180 -19.73 -18.62 -10.96
CA LYS A 180 -20.81 -19.54 -11.39
C LYS A 180 -22.20 -19.10 -10.93
N SER A 181 -22.29 -18.32 -9.85
CA SER A 181 -23.55 -17.85 -9.29
C SER A 181 -23.58 -16.32 -9.22
N GLU A 182 -24.73 -15.73 -9.55
CA GLU A 182 -24.97 -14.28 -9.42
C GLU A 182 -24.86 -13.82 -7.96
N SER A 183 -25.15 -14.71 -6.99
CA SER A 183 -24.96 -14.43 -5.56
C SER A 183 -23.53 -14.07 -5.18
N ASP A 184 -22.55 -14.51 -5.99
CA ASP A 184 -21.13 -14.29 -5.72
C ASP A 184 -20.62 -13.02 -6.41
N TYR A 185 -21.45 -12.33 -7.21
CA TYR A 185 -21.00 -11.21 -8.03
C TYR A 185 -20.59 -10.01 -7.17
N ASP A 186 -19.42 -9.46 -7.48
CA ASP A 186 -18.93 -8.25 -6.84
C ASP A 186 -19.40 -7.04 -7.65
N PHE A 187 -19.88 -6.03 -6.95
CA PHE A 187 -20.32 -4.77 -7.53
C PHE A 187 -19.72 -3.60 -6.79
N TYR A 188 -19.41 -2.56 -7.55
CA TYR A 188 -19.01 -1.26 -7.04
C TYR A 188 -20.15 -0.27 -7.26
N TYR A 189 -20.65 0.27 -6.16
CA TYR A 189 -21.78 1.19 -6.14
C TYR A 189 -21.28 2.61 -5.90
N ILE A 190 -21.92 3.57 -6.56
CA ILE A 190 -21.72 5.00 -6.39
C ILE A 190 -23.10 5.62 -6.27
N LYS A 191 -23.29 6.50 -5.29
CA LYS A 191 -24.55 7.22 -5.12
C LYS A 191 -24.41 8.63 -5.67
N LYS A 192 -25.53 9.17 -6.13
CA LYS A 192 -25.68 10.62 -6.34
C LYS A 192 -25.20 11.34 -5.06
N ASP A 193 -24.51 12.45 -5.27
CA ASP A 193 -23.92 13.29 -4.21
C ASP A 193 -22.68 12.73 -3.50
N ASP A 194 -22.21 11.51 -3.84
CA ASP A 194 -20.84 11.11 -3.52
C ASP A 194 -19.83 12.05 -4.21
N LEU A 195 -18.62 12.16 -3.68
CA LEU A 195 -17.50 12.84 -4.33
C LEU A 195 -16.68 11.85 -5.15
N ILE A 196 -16.21 12.27 -6.32
CA ILE A 196 -15.22 11.50 -7.09
C ILE A 196 -14.00 12.34 -7.42
N ALA A 197 -12.82 11.74 -7.25
CA ALA A 197 -11.52 12.34 -7.55
C ALA A 197 -10.77 11.47 -8.56
N PRO A 198 -10.27 12.03 -9.67
CA PRO A 198 -9.51 11.26 -10.65
C PRO A 198 -8.12 10.94 -10.11
N ALA A 199 -7.65 9.74 -10.43
CA ALA A 199 -6.29 9.27 -10.22
C ALA A 199 -5.56 9.20 -11.57
N MET A 200 -4.37 9.79 -11.64
CA MET A 200 -3.54 9.88 -12.84
C MET A 200 -2.13 9.34 -12.57
N ASN A 201 -1.39 9.00 -13.62
CA ASN A 201 0.03 8.68 -13.51
C ASN A 201 0.92 9.93 -13.67
N LEU A 202 2.25 9.78 -13.58
CA LEU A 202 3.21 10.89 -13.73
C LEU A 202 3.20 11.56 -15.11
N ASP A 203 2.64 10.89 -16.13
CA ASP A 203 2.47 11.41 -17.49
C ASP A 203 1.12 12.12 -17.68
N LEU A 204 0.38 12.36 -16.58
CA LEU A 204 -0.95 12.99 -16.57
C LEU A 204 -2.03 12.18 -17.30
N GLU A 205 -1.78 10.89 -17.53
CA GLU A 205 -2.77 9.99 -18.09
C GLU A 205 -3.74 9.55 -16.99
N PHE A 206 -5.04 9.58 -17.29
CA PHE A 206 -6.05 9.05 -16.39
C PHE A 206 -5.82 7.55 -16.18
N VAL A 207 -5.85 7.10 -14.92
CA VAL A 207 -5.74 5.70 -14.55
C VAL A 207 -7.08 5.19 -14.03
N THR A 208 -7.63 5.85 -13.02
CA THR A 208 -8.88 5.44 -12.34
C THR A 208 -9.46 6.61 -11.55
N TYR A 209 -10.39 6.36 -10.63
CA TYR A 209 -10.89 7.37 -9.69
C TYR A 209 -11.14 6.76 -8.29
N GLN A 210 -11.10 7.62 -7.28
CA GLN A 210 -11.52 7.32 -5.92
C GLN A 210 -12.88 7.97 -5.65
N ARG A 211 -13.79 7.23 -5.00
CA ARG A 211 -15.04 7.75 -4.47
C ARG A 211 -14.91 8.05 -2.98
N THR A 212 -15.45 9.18 -2.54
CA THR A 212 -15.64 9.51 -1.12
C THR A 212 -17.11 9.75 -0.83
N THR A 213 -17.68 8.99 0.11
CA THR A 213 -19.08 9.14 0.53
C THR A 213 -19.25 10.35 1.47
N PRO A 214 -20.47 10.89 1.64
CA PRO A 214 -20.73 12.02 2.54
C PRO A 214 -20.31 11.79 4.00
N ASP A 215 -20.29 10.53 4.46
CA ASP A 215 -19.82 10.11 5.78
C ASP A 215 -18.30 9.88 5.86
N GLY A 216 -17.58 10.01 4.74
CA GLY A 216 -16.12 9.95 4.65
C GLY A 216 -15.53 8.58 4.32
N GLY A 217 -16.35 7.60 3.93
CA GLY A 217 -15.89 6.33 3.40
C GLY A 217 -15.20 6.52 2.05
N LYS A 218 -13.96 6.07 1.93
CA LYS A 218 -13.14 6.20 0.72
C LYS A 218 -13.01 4.84 0.03
N TYR A 219 -13.31 4.78 -1.25
CA TYR A 219 -13.34 3.54 -2.02
C TYR A 219 -12.70 3.72 -3.38
N GLN A 220 -11.71 2.89 -3.70
CA GLN A 220 -11.15 2.81 -5.05
C GLN A 220 -12.13 2.11 -5.99
N ARG A 221 -12.18 2.56 -7.25
CA ARG A 221 -12.90 1.84 -8.31
C ARG A 221 -12.34 0.42 -8.40
N ILE A 222 -13.23 -0.58 -8.30
CA ILE A 222 -12.88 -2.01 -8.28
C ILE A 222 -12.10 -2.45 -9.54
N ASP A 223 -11.30 -3.51 -9.45
CA ASP A 223 -10.50 -4.12 -10.53
C ASP A 223 -9.39 -3.27 -11.17
N ILE A 224 -9.27 -1.99 -10.82
CA ILE A 224 -8.21 -1.12 -11.34
C ILE A 224 -7.21 -0.79 -10.24
N SER A 225 -5.94 -1.08 -10.50
CA SER A 225 -4.87 -0.76 -9.56
C SER A 225 -4.65 0.75 -9.48
N THR A 226 -4.58 1.29 -8.26
CA THR A 226 -4.13 2.66 -7.98
C THR A 226 -2.63 2.76 -7.77
N VAL A 227 -1.89 1.65 -7.87
CA VAL A 227 -0.44 1.62 -7.68
C VAL A 227 0.26 2.50 -8.71
N GLY A 228 1.02 3.49 -8.25
CA GLY A 228 1.67 4.51 -9.08
C GLY A 228 0.72 5.57 -9.63
N ALA A 229 -0.55 5.58 -9.24
CA ALA A 229 -1.51 6.61 -9.57
C ALA A 229 -1.79 7.52 -8.36
N PHE A 230 -2.13 8.77 -8.60
CA PHE A 230 -2.41 9.78 -7.57
C PHE A 230 -3.47 10.77 -8.03
N HIS A 231 -4.16 11.41 -7.09
CA HIS A 231 -4.88 12.64 -7.38
C HIS A 231 -3.95 13.84 -7.17
N CYS A 232 -3.88 14.74 -8.15
CA CYS A 232 -3.04 15.94 -8.11
C CYS A 232 -3.86 17.13 -7.62
N ILE A 233 -3.38 17.79 -6.57
CA ILE A 233 -3.83 19.13 -6.16
C ILE A 233 -2.72 20.11 -6.52
N GLY A 234 -3.08 21.26 -7.10
CA GLY A 234 -2.13 22.15 -7.76
C GLY A 234 -1.81 21.72 -9.20
N VAL A 235 -0.72 22.26 -9.76
CA VAL A 235 -0.35 22.04 -11.17
C VAL A 235 0.96 21.26 -11.27
N TRP A 236 0.86 19.95 -11.47
CA TRP A 236 2.00 19.09 -11.75
C TRP A 236 2.53 19.32 -13.17
N ARG A 237 3.84 19.54 -13.27
CA ARG A 237 4.60 19.60 -14.53
C ARG A 237 5.93 18.91 -14.32
N LYS A 238 6.56 18.45 -15.40
CA LYS A 238 7.88 17.83 -15.32
C LYS A 238 8.94 18.75 -14.70
N ASN A 239 8.79 20.07 -14.77
CA ASN A 239 9.71 21.04 -14.16
C ASN A 239 9.27 21.53 -12.76
N THR A 240 8.25 20.92 -12.14
CA THR A 240 7.87 21.21 -10.75
C THR A 240 9.05 20.92 -9.84
N VAL A 241 9.43 21.87 -8.99
CA VAL A 241 10.61 21.76 -8.12
C VAL A 241 10.35 20.96 -6.85
N ARG A 242 9.12 21.06 -6.30
CA ARG A 242 8.74 20.43 -5.05
C ARG A 242 7.36 19.80 -5.12
N ILE A 243 7.20 18.61 -4.55
CA ILE A 243 5.93 17.88 -4.47
C ILE A 243 5.72 17.36 -3.06
N TYR A 244 4.51 17.49 -2.52
CA TYR A 244 4.14 16.87 -1.24
C TYR A 244 3.37 15.57 -1.49
N LEU A 245 3.85 14.45 -0.95
CA LEU A 245 3.21 13.13 -1.07
C LEU A 245 2.40 12.85 0.19
N VAL A 246 1.09 12.69 0.06
CA VAL A 246 0.16 12.45 1.18
C VAL A 246 -0.67 11.19 0.94
N GLU A 247 -1.18 10.59 2.02
CA GLU A 247 -2.14 9.49 1.89
C GLU A 247 -3.54 10.00 1.52
N GLY A 248 -4.05 10.97 2.28
CA GLY A 248 -5.45 11.38 2.25
C GLY A 248 -5.72 12.72 1.57
N TYR A 249 -6.92 12.86 1.00
CA TYR A 249 -7.36 14.08 0.33
C TYR A 249 -7.40 15.32 1.24
N ALA A 250 -8.01 15.22 2.43
CA ALA A 250 -8.13 16.37 3.35
C ALA A 250 -6.77 16.89 3.83
N THR A 251 -5.86 15.98 4.19
CA THR A 251 -4.45 16.28 4.43
C THR A 251 -3.82 16.98 3.23
N GLY A 252 -4.01 16.45 2.03
CA GLY A 252 -3.45 17.03 0.81
C GLY A 252 -3.97 18.42 0.48
N TYR A 253 -5.27 18.65 0.65
CA TYR A 253 -5.86 19.97 0.43
C TYR A 253 -5.34 20.98 1.44
N THR A 254 -5.17 20.58 2.70
CA THR A 254 -4.62 21.46 3.74
C THR A 254 -3.19 21.87 3.43
N LEU A 255 -2.33 20.91 3.06
CA LEU A 255 -0.96 21.22 2.65
C LEU A 255 -0.92 22.06 1.38
N TYR A 256 -1.79 21.81 0.41
CA TYR A 256 -1.94 22.67 -0.76
C TYR A 256 -2.29 24.11 -0.37
N ARG A 257 -3.29 24.30 0.50
CA ARG A 257 -3.73 25.62 0.95
C ARG A 257 -2.62 26.39 1.65
N VAL A 258 -1.84 25.71 2.49
CA VAL A 258 -0.75 26.30 3.28
C VAL A 258 0.48 26.63 2.42
N THR A 259 0.81 25.77 1.44
CA THR A 259 2.07 25.88 0.67
C THR A 259 1.91 26.50 -0.71
N ASP A 260 0.67 26.57 -1.23
CA ASP A 260 0.36 26.80 -2.65
C ASP A 260 1.16 25.89 -3.62
N GLY A 261 1.60 24.73 -3.12
CA GLY A 261 2.48 23.80 -3.81
C GLY A 261 1.77 22.76 -4.66
N VAL A 262 2.52 21.75 -5.13
CA VAL A 262 1.94 20.58 -5.81
C VAL A 262 1.83 19.43 -4.80
N VAL A 263 0.65 18.83 -4.71
CA VAL A 263 0.39 17.74 -3.77
C VAL A 263 -0.14 16.51 -4.51
N PHE A 264 0.47 15.36 -4.26
CA PHE A 264 -0.02 14.07 -4.73
C PHE A 264 -0.72 13.34 -3.59
N VAL A 265 -2.02 13.13 -3.76
CA VAL A 265 -2.82 12.25 -2.90
C VAL A 265 -2.66 10.82 -3.42
N CYS A 266 -1.86 10.04 -2.70
CA CYS A 266 -1.44 8.69 -3.06
C CYS A 266 -2.48 7.62 -2.68
N PHE A 267 -3.51 7.99 -1.91
CA PHE A 267 -4.63 7.17 -1.45
C PHE A 267 -4.32 6.01 -0.48
N ASP A 268 -3.07 5.55 -0.44
CA ASP A 268 -2.56 4.50 0.44
C ASP A 268 -1.11 4.84 0.79
N VAL A 269 -0.74 4.66 2.06
CA VAL A 269 0.63 4.90 2.53
C VAL A 269 1.67 4.09 1.75
N ASN A 270 1.35 2.87 1.32
CA ASN A 270 2.26 2.03 0.53
C ASN A 270 2.48 2.59 -0.88
N ASN A 271 1.51 3.31 -1.41
CA ASN A 271 1.61 3.94 -2.73
C ASN A 271 2.53 5.18 -2.71
N ILE A 272 2.73 5.80 -1.55
CA ILE A 272 3.76 6.86 -1.38
C ILE A 272 5.13 6.30 -1.75
N GLY A 273 5.48 5.10 -1.28
CA GLY A 273 6.76 4.46 -1.59
C GLY A 273 6.95 4.17 -3.08
N VAL A 274 5.86 3.80 -3.78
CA VAL A 274 5.85 3.57 -5.22
C VAL A 274 6.08 4.87 -6.00
N LEU A 275 5.37 5.94 -5.64
CA LEU A 275 5.52 7.24 -6.28
C LEU A 275 6.89 7.87 -5.97
N ALA A 276 7.38 7.73 -4.73
CA ALA A 276 8.72 8.16 -4.34
C ALA A 276 9.81 7.46 -5.18
N LYS A 277 9.65 6.16 -5.44
CA LYS A 277 10.53 5.42 -6.36
C LYS A 277 10.49 6.02 -7.76
N GLN A 278 9.30 6.14 -8.33
CA GLN A 278 9.12 6.63 -9.70
C GLN A 278 9.62 8.07 -9.89
N LEU A 279 9.38 8.95 -8.91
CA LEU A 279 9.90 10.30 -8.89
C LEU A 279 11.42 10.32 -8.80
N SER A 280 12.02 9.49 -7.94
CA SER A 280 13.49 9.38 -7.82
C SER A 280 14.14 8.90 -9.13
N GLU A 281 13.53 7.92 -9.80
CA GLU A 281 14.05 7.34 -11.04
C GLU A 281 13.86 8.26 -12.25
N ARG A 282 12.71 8.93 -12.36
CA ARG A 282 12.33 9.71 -13.57
C ARG A 282 12.63 11.20 -13.45
N PHE A 283 12.62 11.75 -12.24
CA PHE A 283 12.72 13.19 -11.96
C PHE A 283 13.61 13.46 -10.73
N PRO A 284 14.90 13.09 -10.77
CA PRO A 284 15.79 13.15 -9.60
C PRO A 284 16.00 14.55 -9.02
N PHE A 285 15.81 15.61 -9.82
CA PHE A 285 15.89 17.01 -9.40
C PHE A 285 14.72 17.46 -8.52
N ILE A 286 13.63 16.70 -8.48
CA ILE A 286 12.45 17.06 -7.71
C ILE A 286 12.69 16.77 -6.23
N GLU A 287 12.39 17.76 -5.42
CA GLU A 287 12.30 17.60 -3.98
C GLU A 287 10.88 17.14 -3.63
N PHE A 288 10.68 15.82 -3.51
CA PHE A 288 9.42 15.36 -2.94
C PHE A 288 9.53 15.25 -1.42
N ILE A 289 8.45 15.64 -0.72
CA ILE A 289 8.33 15.66 0.73
C ILE A 289 7.33 14.59 1.15
N ILE A 290 7.71 13.72 2.07
CA ILE A 290 6.86 12.64 2.56
C ILE A 290 6.01 13.15 3.72
N CYS A 291 4.70 13.21 3.51
CA CYS A 291 3.74 13.80 4.44
C CYS A 291 2.78 12.70 4.92
N THR A 292 3.27 11.80 5.78
CA THR A 292 2.44 10.73 6.35
C THR A 292 1.74 11.20 7.62
N ASP A 293 0.64 10.53 7.98
CA ASP A 293 -0.03 10.79 9.25
C ASP A 293 0.89 10.43 10.42
N ASN A 294 0.84 11.20 11.50
CA ASN A 294 1.68 10.97 12.67
C ASN A 294 1.19 9.79 13.54
N ASP A 295 0.02 9.23 13.23
CA ASP A 295 -0.56 8.06 13.86
C ASP A 295 -0.56 8.09 15.40
N ARG A 296 -0.65 9.28 16.02
CA ARG A 296 -0.54 9.48 17.50
C ARG A 296 -1.39 8.51 18.32
N LYS A 297 -2.57 8.13 17.81
CA LYS A 297 -3.52 7.23 18.48
C LYS A 297 -3.45 5.76 18.04
N LYS A 298 -2.74 5.44 16.95
CA LYS A 298 -2.70 4.07 16.42
C LYS A 298 -1.55 3.31 17.07
N THR A 299 -1.84 2.19 17.71
CA THR A 299 -0.83 1.31 18.32
C THR A 299 0.25 0.87 17.32
N THR A 300 -0.12 0.71 16.04
CA THR A 300 0.76 0.21 14.98
C THR A 300 1.69 1.27 14.37
N LYS A 301 1.41 2.57 14.54
CA LYS A 301 2.23 3.70 14.05
C LYS A 301 2.72 3.55 12.59
N VAL A 302 1.90 2.96 11.72
CA VAL A 302 2.30 2.55 10.35
C VAL A 302 2.76 3.74 9.50
N GLY A 303 2.05 4.87 9.59
CA GLY A 303 2.37 6.11 8.90
C GLY A 303 3.74 6.67 9.27
N LEU A 304 4.12 6.63 10.56
CA LEU A 304 5.46 7.03 11.02
C LEU A 304 6.53 6.11 10.45
N PHE A 305 6.38 4.79 10.61
CA PHE A 305 7.37 3.82 10.11
C PHE A 305 7.54 3.90 8.60
N LYS A 306 6.45 4.05 7.84
CA LYS A 306 6.52 4.25 6.38
C LYS A 306 7.14 5.58 6.00
N GLY A 307 6.85 6.65 6.74
CA GLY A 307 7.51 7.94 6.58
C GLY A 307 9.03 7.82 6.72
N PHE A 308 9.49 7.18 7.80
CA PHE A 308 10.91 6.92 8.05
C PHE A 308 11.54 6.01 6.99
N GLU A 309 10.86 4.94 6.61
CA GLU A 309 11.30 3.98 5.60
C GLU A 309 11.56 4.67 4.26
N TYR A 310 10.60 5.44 3.76
CA TYR A 310 10.70 6.13 2.48
C TYR A 310 11.69 7.30 2.52
N SER A 311 11.69 8.06 3.62
CA SER A 311 12.69 9.12 3.84
C SER A 311 14.09 8.53 3.77
N TYR A 312 14.31 7.41 4.46
CA TYR A 312 15.62 6.78 4.51
C TYR A 312 16.05 6.27 3.13
N ARG A 313 15.13 5.59 2.43
CA ARG A 313 15.40 4.97 1.12
C ARG A 313 15.73 5.99 0.05
N TYR A 314 15.03 7.12 0.02
CA TYR A 314 15.17 8.11 -1.03
C TYR A 314 15.95 9.37 -0.63
N ASN A 315 16.38 9.45 0.64
CA ASN A 315 17.04 10.62 1.22
C ASN A 315 16.23 11.90 1.01
N LYS A 316 14.95 11.86 1.38
CA LYS A 316 14.01 12.98 1.23
C LYS A 316 13.34 13.36 2.55
N PRO A 317 13.00 14.65 2.76
CA PRO A 317 12.37 15.07 3.99
C PRO A 317 11.05 14.35 4.26
N PHE A 318 10.78 14.09 5.53
CA PHE A 318 9.47 13.69 6.02
C PHE A 318 8.97 14.75 7.01
N ILE A 319 7.66 14.97 7.04
CA ILE A 319 7.04 15.96 7.93
C ILE A 319 5.80 15.38 8.61
N PHE A 320 5.54 15.86 9.82
CA PHE A 320 4.37 15.49 10.62
C PHE A 320 3.69 16.73 11.20
N PRO A 321 2.36 16.70 11.42
CA PRO A 321 1.69 17.79 12.12
C PRO A 321 2.12 17.78 13.60
N LYS A 322 2.57 18.94 14.09
CA LYS A 322 2.91 19.18 15.49
C LYS A 322 1.82 20.02 16.13
N PHE A 323 1.04 19.41 17.02
CA PHE A 323 -0.03 20.08 17.74
C PHE A 323 0.49 20.80 18.99
N PRO A 324 -0.17 21.88 19.43
CA PRO A 324 0.06 22.49 20.74
C PRO A 324 -0.07 21.49 21.89
N SER A 325 0.50 21.84 23.04
CA SER A 325 0.34 21.06 24.27
C SER A 325 -0.98 21.40 24.95
N GLY A 326 -1.76 20.38 25.31
CA GLY A 326 -3.06 20.54 25.96
C GLY A 326 -3.96 19.34 25.70
N ALA A 327 -4.76 18.95 26.70
CA ALA A 327 -5.65 17.79 26.61
C ALA A 327 -6.74 17.98 25.54
N GLU A 328 -7.09 19.23 25.23
CA GLU A 328 -8.01 19.61 24.16
C GLU A 328 -7.50 19.25 22.74
N TYR A 329 -6.19 19.02 22.59
CA TYR A 329 -5.57 18.68 21.31
C TYR A 329 -5.27 17.18 21.17
N ASP A 330 -5.44 16.38 22.23
CA ASP A 330 -5.17 14.95 22.24
C ASP A 330 -5.99 14.20 21.18
N ASP A 331 -7.14 14.77 20.81
CA ASP A 331 -8.03 14.17 19.84
C ASP A 331 -7.63 14.38 18.37
N LEU A 332 -6.74 15.35 18.12
CA LEU A 332 -6.31 15.77 16.80
C LEU A 332 -5.12 14.94 16.31
N SER A 333 -5.09 14.62 15.01
CA SER A 333 -4.10 13.68 14.49
C SER A 333 -3.54 14.04 13.12
N ASP A 334 -4.32 14.69 12.27
CA ASP A 334 -3.94 14.99 10.89
C ASP A 334 -3.74 16.50 10.63
N TRP A 335 -3.24 16.84 9.45
CA TRP A 335 -2.97 18.24 9.10
C TRP A 335 -4.24 19.09 9.03
N ASN A 336 -5.37 18.52 8.60
CA ASN A 336 -6.63 19.27 8.56
C ASN A 336 -7.17 19.54 9.98
N ASP A 337 -6.90 18.67 10.95
CA ASP A 337 -7.21 18.90 12.36
C ASP A 337 -6.32 20.03 12.92
N LEU A 338 -5.02 20.02 12.60
CA LEU A 338 -4.09 21.09 13.01
C LEU A 338 -4.57 22.46 12.49
N ALA A 339 -5.05 22.51 11.25
CA ALA A 339 -5.55 23.73 10.64
C ALA A 339 -6.92 24.20 11.16
N THR A 340 -7.48 23.53 12.18
CA THR A 340 -8.62 24.05 12.95
C THR A 340 -8.20 24.84 14.19
N VAL A 341 -6.93 24.69 14.61
CA VAL A 341 -6.39 25.28 15.84
C VAL A 341 -5.16 26.17 15.59
N GLU A 342 -4.54 26.07 14.42
CA GLU A 342 -3.38 26.87 14.00
C GLU A 342 -3.67 27.67 12.73
N LEU A 343 -3.02 28.82 12.58
CA LEU A 343 -3.09 29.62 11.34
C LEU A 343 -2.27 28.97 10.23
N ASP A 344 -2.72 29.12 8.97
CA ASP A 344 -2.00 28.58 7.81
C ASP A 344 -0.54 29.11 7.74
N SER A 345 -0.27 30.35 8.18
CA SER A 345 1.09 30.91 8.25
C SER A 345 1.99 30.18 9.24
N ASP A 346 1.46 29.76 10.39
CA ASP A 346 2.22 29.06 11.42
C ASP A 346 2.48 27.61 11.01
N ILE A 347 1.52 26.98 10.33
CA ILE A 347 1.70 25.66 9.71
C ILE A 347 2.78 25.72 8.62
N LEU A 348 2.81 26.77 7.79
CA LEU A 348 3.85 26.94 6.77
C LEU A 348 5.24 27.06 7.40
N ILE A 349 5.38 27.91 8.43
CA ILE A 349 6.64 28.06 9.18
C ILE A 349 7.06 26.73 9.81
N MET A 350 6.13 25.98 10.40
CA MET A 350 6.39 24.67 10.99
C MET A 350 6.90 23.67 9.95
N LEU A 351 6.27 23.62 8.78
CA LEU A 351 6.63 22.73 7.69
C LEU A 351 8.03 23.07 7.15
N GLU A 352 8.32 24.33 6.85
CA GLU A 352 9.63 24.74 6.32
C GLU A 352 10.74 24.56 7.36
N LYS A 353 10.45 24.72 8.66
CA LYS A 353 11.39 24.37 9.75
C LYS A 353 11.73 22.88 9.75
N GLN A 354 10.75 21.99 9.59
CA GLN A 354 11.00 20.55 9.52
C GLN A 354 11.83 20.18 8.29
N ILE A 355 11.51 20.74 7.12
CA ILE A 355 12.26 20.50 5.87
C ILE A 355 13.70 21.02 5.99
N SER A 356 13.88 22.26 6.46
CA SER A 356 15.21 22.86 6.61
C SER A 356 16.05 22.12 7.63
N TYR A 357 15.45 21.68 8.74
CA TYR A 357 16.13 20.87 9.76
C TYR A 357 16.59 19.52 9.21
N PHE A 358 15.78 18.89 8.36
CA PHE A 358 16.16 17.66 7.65
C PHE A 358 17.40 17.85 6.78
N HIS A 359 17.45 18.91 5.98
CA HIS A 359 18.61 19.21 5.14
C HIS A 359 19.85 19.53 5.94
N LEU A 360 19.70 20.23 7.07
CA LEU A 360 20.81 20.61 7.94
C LEU A 360 21.40 19.42 8.71
N LYS A 361 20.56 18.51 9.20
CA LYS A 361 20.99 17.42 10.11
C LYS A 361 21.09 16.05 9.44
N GLY A 362 20.47 15.89 8.28
CA GLY A 362 20.42 14.64 7.54
C GLY A 362 19.39 13.64 8.08
N LYS A 363 19.01 12.69 7.21
CA LYS A 363 17.94 11.72 7.44
C LYS A 363 18.07 10.92 8.74
N ASN A 364 19.27 10.43 9.06
CA ASN A 364 19.48 9.53 10.20
C ASN A 364 19.18 10.24 11.52
N HIS A 365 19.69 11.47 11.68
CA HIS A 365 19.44 12.29 12.87
C HIS A 365 17.95 12.60 13.02
N CYS A 366 17.30 13.07 11.95
CA CYS A 366 15.89 13.44 12.01
C CYS A 366 14.98 12.25 12.32
N ILE A 367 15.25 11.07 11.74
CA ILE A 367 14.49 9.85 12.03
C ILE A 367 14.62 9.47 13.51
N ARG A 368 15.82 9.52 14.10
CA ARG A 368 16.02 9.22 15.53
C ARG A 368 15.25 10.17 16.44
N ILE A 369 15.34 11.49 16.17
CA ILE A 369 14.65 12.50 16.98
C ILE A 369 13.13 12.31 16.90
N ALA A 370 12.59 12.12 15.69
CA ALA A 370 11.16 11.88 15.52
C ALA A 370 10.72 10.55 16.18
N ALA A 371 11.49 9.47 16.01
CA ALA A 371 11.19 8.19 16.65
C ALA A 371 11.10 8.33 18.18
N LYS A 372 12.07 9.03 18.79
CA LYS A 372 12.06 9.31 20.23
C LYS A 372 10.85 10.15 20.67
N GLU A 373 10.50 11.20 19.91
CA GLU A 373 9.33 12.05 20.18
C GLU A 373 8.03 11.23 20.21
N TYR A 374 7.92 10.20 19.38
CA TYR A 374 6.76 9.31 19.33
C TYR A 374 6.93 8.03 20.16
N GLY A 375 7.93 7.94 21.04
CA GLY A 375 8.14 6.76 21.90
C GLY A 375 8.39 5.48 21.10
N ILE A 376 9.09 5.57 19.98
CA ILE A 376 9.58 4.44 19.17
C ILE A 376 11.05 4.25 19.54
N SER A 377 11.40 3.06 20.05
CA SER A 377 12.78 2.75 20.42
C SER A 377 13.64 2.41 19.21
N ASP A 378 14.96 2.47 19.35
CA ASP A 378 15.89 2.00 18.32
C ASP A 378 15.66 0.52 17.98
N LYS A 379 15.28 -0.30 18.98
CA LYS A 379 14.91 -1.69 18.79
C LYS A 379 13.69 -1.86 17.88
N ASP A 380 12.71 -0.97 17.97
CA ASP A 380 11.52 -0.98 17.11
C ASP A 380 11.88 -0.61 15.67
N LEU A 381 12.76 0.37 15.47
CA LEU A 381 13.29 0.72 14.14
C LEU A 381 14.08 -0.44 13.52
N ILE A 382 14.91 -1.14 14.30
CA ILE A 382 15.66 -2.32 13.86
C ILE A 382 14.72 -3.48 13.51
N LEU A 383 13.67 -3.72 14.31
CA LEU A 383 12.70 -4.77 14.05
C LEU A 383 11.92 -4.49 12.74
N HIS A 384 11.56 -3.23 12.50
CA HIS A 384 10.95 -2.81 11.23
C HIS A 384 11.89 -3.04 10.03
N LYS A 385 13.19 -2.76 10.20
CA LYS A 385 14.24 -3.06 9.19
C LYS A 385 14.33 -4.53 8.80
N ARG A 386 14.15 -5.48 9.72
CA ARG A 386 14.34 -6.92 9.44
C ARG A 386 13.38 -7.51 8.39
N ASN A 387 12.38 -6.76 7.94
CA ASN A 387 11.48 -7.16 6.85
C ASN A 387 11.92 -6.66 5.45
N ASP A 388 12.96 -5.82 5.34
CA ASP A 388 13.53 -5.31 4.08
C ASP A 388 15.06 -5.22 4.23
N GLU A 389 15.80 -6.12 3.57
CA GLU A 389 17.24 -6.35 3.77
C GLU A 389 18.15 -5.13 3.55
N GLU A 390 17.64 -4.00 3.06
CA GLU A 390 18.40 -2.77 2.83
C GLU A 390 18.06 -1.57 3.73
N LEU A 391 17.02 -1.66 4.56
CA LEU A 391 16.57 -0.52 5.36
C LEU A 391 17.54 -0.22 6.52
N PHE A 392 17.83 1.06 6.81
CA PHE A 392 18.63 1.49 7.96
C PHE A 392 20.02 0.81 8.12
N LYS A 393 20.67 0.35 7.04
CA LYS A 393 22.02 -0.25 7.07
C LYS A 393 23.10 0.67 7.67
N THR A 394 22.97 1.98 7.51
CA THR A 394 23.93 2.99 8.02
C THR A 394 23.46 3.73 9.27
N LEU A 395 22.34 3.32 9.87
CA LEU A 395 22.10 3.62 11.29
C LEU A 395 23.04 2.70 12.08
N GLU A 396 24.33 3.05 12.10
CA GLU A 396 25.23 2.54 13.13
C GLU A 396 24.65 3.01 14.46
N LEU A 397 24.09 2.06 15.19
CA LEU A 397 23.64 2.22 16.56
C LEU A 397 24.90 2.37 17.40
N ILE A 398 25.50 3.55 17.33
CA ILE A 398 26.47 3.98 18.32
C ILE A 398 25.62 4.46 19.49
N ASP A 399 25.68 3.67 20.57
CA ASP A 399 25.22 4.08 21.89
C ASP A 399 25.99 5.35 22.28
N ASP A 400 25.28 6.45 22.49
CA ASP A 400 25.78 7.61 23.24
C ASP A 400 24.88 7.86 24.46
#